data_AF-A0A4S2FGI4-F1
#
_entry.id   AF-A0A4S2FGI4-F1
#
_cell.length_a   1.000
_cell.length_b   1.000
_cell.length_c   1.000
_cell.angle_alpha   90.00
_cell.angle_beta   90.00
_cell.angle_gamma   90.00
#
_symmetry.space_group_name_H-M   'P 1'
#
loop_
_entity.id
_entity.type
_entity.pdbx_description
1 polymer ?
#
loop_
_entity_poly.entity_id
_entity_poly.type
_entity_poly.pdbx_seq_one_letter_code
_entity_poly.pdbx_strand_id
1 'polypeptide(L)' 'LEMDNGTVFLPNDLYPLEKETFRLYYTSASTDQQTIDIYIIDSFGQMQQLSFSFNNGNDKSE' A
#
# COMPACT_ATOMS: atom_id res chain seq x y z
N LEU A 1 1.92 5.57 4.93
CA LEU A 1 1.19 5.42 3.64
C LEU A 1 0.11 6.48 3.63
N GLU A 2 0.01 7.27 2.59
CA GLU A 2 -0.89 8.43 2.53
C GLU A 2 -1.73 8.39 1.25
N MET A 3 -2.98 8.82 1.32
CA MET A 3 -3.84 8.99 0.15
C MET A 3 -3.65 10.37 -0.49
N ASP A 4 -4.08 10.54 -1.73
CA ASP A 4 -4.05 11.83 -2.44
C ASP A 4 -4.79 12.99 -1.76
N ASN A 5 -5.70 12.71 -0.83
CA ASN A 5 -6.41 13.72 -0.04
C ASN A 5 -5.74 14.04 1.31
N GLY A 6 -4.57 13.48 1.61
CA GLY A 6 -3.83 13.72 2.85
C GLY A 6 -4.14 12.75 3.99
N THR A 7 -5.05 11.80 3.81
CA THR A 7 -5.33 10.79 4.85
C THR A 7 -4.14 9.85 5.02
N VAL A 8 -3.64 9.74 6.26
CA VAL A 8 -2.57 8.79 6.62
C VAL A 8 -3.19 7.47 7.08
N PHE A 9 -2.81 6.39 6.41
CA PHE A 9 -3.22 5.03 6.77
C PHE A 9 -2.31 4.45 7.84
N LEU A 10 -2.92 3.92 8.90
CA LEU A 10 -2.26 3.06 9.88
C LEU A 10 -2.41 1.58 9.47
N PRO A 11 -1.39 0.74 9.74
CA PRO A 11 -1.49 -0.69 9.46
C PRO A 11 -2.70 -1.33 10.17
N ASN A 12 -3.45 -2.16 9.45
CA ASN A 12 -4.65 -2.89 9.91
C ASN A 12 -5.89 -2.03 10.22
N ASP A 13 -5.88 -0.74 9.91
CA ASP A 13 -7.06 0.12 9.98
C ASP A 13 -7.78 0.22 8.62
N LEU A 14 -9.10 0.35 8.66
CA LEU A 14 -9.94 0.50 7.48
C LEU A 14 -10.30 1.96 7.23
N TYR A 15 -10.16 2.40 5.99
CA TYR A 15 -10.53 3.75 5.56
C TYR A 15 -11.38 3.67 4.30
N PRO A 16 -12.42 4.52 4.16
CA PRO A 16 -13.25 4.53 2.97
C PRO A 16 -12.49 5.08 1.76
N LEU A 17 -12.66 4.42 0.62
CA LEU A 17 -12.23 4.94 -0.67
C LEU A 17 -13.44 5.57 -1.35
N GLU A 18 -13.50 6.91 -1.39
CA GLU A 18 -14.64 7.65 -1.94
C GLU A 18 -14.65 7.70 -3.48
N LYS A 19 -13.55 7.30 -4.12
CA LYS A 19 -13.36 7.36 -5.57
C LYS A 19 -12.83 6.04 -6.09
N GLU A 20 -13.27 5.66 -7.28
CA GLU A 20 -12.74 4.49 -7.99
C GLU A 20 -11.28 4.68 -8.43
N THR A 21 -10.90 5.93 -8.71
CA THR A 21 -9.52 6.31 -9.01
C THR A 21 -8.94 7.07 -7.82
N PHE A 22 -7.90 6.50 -7.22
CA PHE A 22 -7.16 7.07 -6.09
C PHE A 22 -5.67 6.79 -6.26
N ARG A 23 -4.83 7.50 -5.50
CA ARG A 23 -3.39 7.26 -5.45
C ARG A 23 -2.95 7.08 -4.00
N LEU A 24 -2.04 6.14 -3.79
CA LEU A 24 -1.40 5.90 -2.51
C LEU A 24 0.08 6.24 -2.62
N TYR A 25 0.57 7.07 -1.70
CA TYR A 25 1.95 7.50 -1.59
C TYR A 25 2.59 6.78 -0.42
N TYR A 26 3.52 5.88 -0.74
CA TYR A 26 4.31 5.18 0.25
C TYR A 26 5.68 5.83 0.40
N THR A 27 5.98 6.28 1.63
CA THR A 27 7.32 6.71 2.02
C THR A 27 7.91 5.65 2.94
N SER A 28 8.97 5.01 2.48
CA SER A 28 9.68 4.03 3.28
C SER A 28 10.40 4.71 4.45
N ALA A 29 10.34 4.10 5.63
CA ALA A 29 11.04 4.55 6.82
C ALA A 29 12.25 3.67 7.18
N SER A 30 12.57 2.68 6.32
CA SER A 30 13.68 1.75 6.53
C SER A 30 14.45 1.54 5.22
N THR A 31 15.73 1.18 5.33
CA THR A 31 16.55 0.72 4.21
C THR A 31 16.43 -0.78 3.97
N ASP A 32 15.85 -1.52 4.92
CA ASP A 32 15.68 -2.97 4.84
C ASP A 32 14.61 -3.35 3.81
N GLN A 33 14.55 -4.63 3.45
CA GLN A 33 13.46 -5.16 2.63
C GLN A 33 12.12 -4.98 3.35
N GLN A 34 11.14 -4.44 2.63
CA GLN A 34 9.81 -4.15 3.16
C GLN A 34 8.75 -4.72 2.24
N THR A 35 7.76 -5.37 2.83
CA THR A 35 6.56 -5.83 2.12
C THR A 35 5.35 -5.13 2.69
N ILE A 36 4.47 -4.65 1.80
CA ILE A 36 3.18 -4.06 2.17
C ILE A 36 2.10 -4.85 1.43
N ASP A 37 1.19 -5.41 2.21
CA ASP A 37 -0.04 -6.00 1.73
C ASP A 37 -1.18 -4.98 1.89
N ILE A 38 -1.82 -4.65 0.78
CA ILE A 38 -2.96 -3.74 0.71
C ILE A 38 -4.20 -4.56 0.38
N TYR A 39 -5.24 -4.37 1.18
CA TYR A 39 -6.53 -5.03 1.01
C TYR A 39 -7.59 -3.99 0.65
N ILE A 40 -8.24 -4.19 -0.49
CA ILE A 40 -9.35 -3.36 -0.97
C ILE A 40 -10.60 -4.22 -0.87
N ILE A 41 -11.59 -3.76 -0.10
CA ILE A 41 -12.86 -4.46 0.11
C ILE A 41 -13.97 -3.63 -0.53
N ASP A 42 -14.76 -4.23 -1.41
CA ASP A 42 -15.92 -3.58 -2.01
C ASP A 42 -17.17 -3.67 -1.11
N SER A 43 -18.24 -2.96 -1.49
CA SER A 43 -19.50 -2.96 -0.74
C SER A 43 -20.27 -4.29 -0.76
N PHE A 44 -19.87 -5.23 -1.62
CA PHE A 44 -20.43 -6.57 -1.71
C PHE A 44 -19.62 -7.60 -0.90
N GLY A 45 -18.56 -7.16 -0.22
CA GLY A 45 -17.69 -8.00 0.60
C GLY A 45 -16.62 -8.75 -0.20
N GLN A 46 -16.40 -8.40 -1.48
CA GLN A 46 -15.30 -8.94 -2.25
C GLN A 46 -14.00 -8.25 -1.85
N MET A 47 -12.91 -9.03 -1.78
CA MET A 47 -11.60 -8.55 -1.35
C MET A 47 -10.58 -8.73 -2.47
N GLN A 48 -9.89 -7.65 -2.83
CA GLN A 48 -8.70 -7.69 -3.66
C GLN A 48 -7.48 -7.41 -2.78
N GLN A 49 -6.52 -8.34 -2.77
CA GLN A 49 -5.21 -8.13 -2.16
C GLN A 49 -4.20 -7.70 -3.23
N LEU A 50 -3.36 -6.73 -2.88
CA LEU A 50 -2.20 -6.29 -3.66
C LEU A 50 -0.97 -6.33 -2.75
N SER A 51 0.07 -7.03 -3.19
CA SER A 51 1.32 -7.18 -2.44
C SER A 51 2.45 -6.44 -3.15
N PHE A 52 3.11 -5.54 -2.44
CA PHE A 52 4.26 -4.79 -2.95
C PHE A 52 5.48 -5.09 -2.10
N SER A 53 6.60 -5.41 -2.73
CA SER A 53 7.89 -5.60 -2.06
C SER A 53 8.88 -4.54 -2.53
N PHE A 54 9.45 -3.81 -1.57
CA PHE A 54 10.39 -2.72 -1.76
C PHE A 54 11.76 -3.08 -1.17
N ASN A 55 12.81 -2.45 -1.69
CA ASN A 55 14.21 -2.67 -1.27
C ASN A 55 14.61 -4.16 -1.31
N ASN A 56 14.01 -4.94 -2.21
CA ASN A 56 14.35 -6.34 -2.40
C ASN A 56 15.65 -6.39 -3.22
N GLY A 57 16.78 -6.47 -2.54
CA GLY A 57 18.10 -6.46 -3.17
C GLY A 57 18.24 -7.63 -4.15
N ASN A 58 18.20 -7.33 -5.44
CA ASN A 58 18.66 -8.21 -6.51
C ASN A 58 19.72 -7.49 -7.35
N ASP A 59 20.62 -6.77 -6.69
CA ASP A 59 21.85 -6.31 -7.32
C ASP A 59 22.75 -7.53 -7.57
N LYS A 60 22.47 -8.27 -8.63
CA LYS A 60 23.57 -8.67 -9.51
C LYS A 60 24.00 -7.42 -10.25
N SER A 61 24.76 -6.57 -9.57
CA SER A 61 25.57 -5.56 -10.23
C SER A 61 26.60 -6.31 -11.09
N GLU A 62 26.40 -6.28 -12.40
CA GLU A 62 27.47 -6.51 -13.39
C GLU A 62 28.40 -5.30 -13.46
#